data_AF-A0A2E5G1S5-F1
#
_entry.id   AF-A0A2E5G1S5-F1
#
_cell.length_a   1.000
_cell.length_b   1.000
_cell.length_c   1.000
_cell.angle_alpha   90.00
_cell.angle_beta   90.00
_cell.angle_gamma   90.00
#
_symmetry.space_group_name_H-M   'P 1'
#
loop_
_entity.id
_entity.type
_entity.pdbx_description
1 polymer ?
#
loop_
_entity_poly.entity_id
_entity_poly.type
_entity_poly.pdbx_seq_one_letter_code
_entity_poly.pdbx_strand_id
1 'polypeptide(L)'
;MAYTTTDLSAAAQTTAATAGKPFILPAGRVGNGLSTHIGDTTITWDTNATATSDIAEADYPTSRLYDGHSHLKTRPNISSGSVSAVYLHIVTEIPTLDTIYIGGHNLNTAGANPTMTIEIADNAAYTSNLITLISFAGFSASKDARLCFFNLGPAGGGSTIKQYGEVTHARIKITHGTGNFTTKPEIGEIVLGTREQLSQRPDVPFDDQAFSSDAVDFRSKSGILTRYIRNTGQRSFAHRHSPTGSDAYGLDDLTTIRNWYKNTRRGVEPFIYVPDPTNTITGINGATSAAFVCHFDDPRQGLPLTGPSLREANINFSESAPFVDSEG
;
A
#
# COMPACT_ATOMS: atom_id res chain seq x y z
N MET A 1 -18.36 -18.59 4.66
CA MET A 1 -18.48 -18.10 6.05
C MET A 1 -18.42 -16.59 5.98
N ALA A 2 -19.31 -15.87 6.68
CA ALA A 2 -19.28 -14.41 6.68
C ALA A 2 -17.99 -13.92 7.35
N TYR A 3 -17.38 -12.86 6.82
CA TYR A 3 -16.24 -12.22 7.49
C TYR A 3 -16.67 -11.63 8.82
N THR A 4 -15.70 -11.46 9.72
CA THR A 4 -15.92 -10.79 11.01
C THR A 4 -15.66 -9.31 10.88
N THR A 5 -16.40 -8.49 11.64
CA THR A 5 -16.17 -7.03 11.70
C THR A 5 -15.97 -6.62 13.14
N THR A 6 -14.86 -5.94 13.40
CA THR A 6 -14.58 -5.37 14.72
C THR A 6 -14.28 -3.89 14.55
N ASP A 7 -14.85 -3.05 15.42
CA ASP A 7 -14.41 -1.66 15.49
C ASP A 7 -12.96 -1.65 15.96
N LEU A 8 -12.10 -0.91 15.27
CA LEU A 8 -10.71 -0.72 15.66
C LEU A 8 -10.70 0.17 16.92
N SER A 9 -11.06 -0.45 18.03
CA SER A 9 -11.47 0.15 19.30
C SER A 9 -10.32 0.34 20.27
N ALA A 10 -9.07 0.15 19.81
CA ALA A 10 -7.96 0.73 20.52
C ALA A 10 -8.03 2.25 20.28
N ALA A 11 -8.71 2.98 21.18
CA ALA A 11 -8.66 4.44 21.25
C ALA A 11 -7.22 4.93 21.00
N ALA A 12 -6.24 4.20 21.55
CA ALA A 12 -4.82 4.23 21.23
C ALA A 12 -4.45 4.51 19.76
N GLN A 13 -4.82 3.63 18.82
CA GLN A 13 -4.35 3.71 17.43
C GLN A 13 -5.01 4.86 16.69
N THR A 14 -6.32 5.02 16.86
CA THR A 14 -7.07 6.13 16.25
C THR A 14 -6.63 7.48 16.82
N THR A 15 -6.39 7.56 18.14
CA THR A 15 -5.89 8.77 18.81
C THR A 15 -4.44 9.08 18.41
N ALA A 16 -3.56 8.08 18.38
CA ALA A 16 -2.17 8.24 17.94
C ALA A 16 -2.13 8.74 16.49
N ALA A 17 -2.92 8.16 15.61
CA ALA A 17 -2.94 8.55 14.21
C ALA A 17 -3.59 9.95 13.99
N THR A 18 -4.61 10.31 14.77
CA THR A 18 -5.14 11.69 14.82
C THR A 18 -4.11 12.68 15.39
N ALA A 19 -3.22 12.22 16.28
CA ALA A 19 -2.07 12.98 16.76
C ALA A 19 -0.87 12.95 15.78
N GLY A 20 -1.09 12.43 14.57
CA GLY A 20 -0.10 12.38 13.49
C GLY A 20 1.04 11.40 13.74
N LYS A 21 0.88 10.40 14.60
CA LYS A 21 1.93 9.39 14.79
C LYS A 21 2.03 8.47 13.58
N PRO A 22 3.25 8.06 13.18
CA PRO A 22 3.43 7.31 11.95
C PRO A 22 2.88 5.89 12.09
N PHE A 23 2.45 5.32 10.98
CA PHE A 23 2.18 3.88 10.92
C PHE A 23 2.90 3.25 9.75
N ILE A 24 2.96 1.93 9.82
CA ILE A 24 3.64 1.07 8.87
C ILE A 24 2.64 0.05 8.40
N LEU A 25 2.66 -0.27 7.11
CA LEU A 25 1.99 -1.43 6.58
C LEU A 25 3.08 -2.39 6.10
N PRO A 26 3.39 -3.45 6.88
CA PRO A 26 4.23 -4.53 6.37
C PRO A 26 3.60 -5.05 5.08
N ALA A 27 4.39 -5.32 4.05
CA ALA A 27 3.86 -5.62 2.73
C ALA A 27 3.09 -6.97 2.71
N GLY A 28 1.80 -6.92 3.02
CA GLY A 28 0.82 -7.95 2.68
C GLY A 28 0.47 -7.84 1.20
N ARG A 29 1.32 -8.39 0.34
CA ARG A 29 1.18 -8.26 -1.11
C ARG A 29 0.20 -9.27 -1.67
N VAL A 30 -0.66 -8.79 -2.56
CA VAL A 30 -1.49 -9.65 -3.39
C VAL A 30 -0.67 -9.99 -4.65
N GLY A 31 -0.20 -11.24 -4.78
CA GLY A 31 0.60 -11.70 -5.93
C GLY A 31 -0.25 -12.42 -6.98
N ASN A 32 0.15 -12.36 -8.25
CA ASN A 32 -0.43 -13.19 -9.31
C ASN A 32 0.28 -14.56 -9.31
N GLY A 33 -0.29 -15.56 -8.62
CA GLY A 33 -0.07 -17.01 -8.78
C GLY A 33 1.35 -17.61 -8.80
N LEU A 34 2.43 -16.82 -8.81
CA LEU A 34 3.81 -17.25 -9.07
C LEU A 34 4.82 -16.74 -8.03
N SER A 35 4.45 -15.82 -7.14
CA SER A 35 5.25 -15.50 -5.96
C SER A 35 4.38 -15.64 -4.70
N THR A 36 4.78 -16.58 -3.86
CA THR A 36 4.10 -16.92 -2.60
C THR A 36 4.27 -15.80 -1.58
N HIS A 37 3.28 -14.92 -1.45
CA HIS A 37 3.00 -14.16 -0.21
C HIS A 37 1.48 -13.95 -0.07
N ILE A 38 0.98 -14.28 1.15
CA ILE A 38 -0.43 -14.44 1.56
C ILE A 38 -1.28 -15.32 0.62
N GLY A 39 -1.27 -16.64 0.88
CA GLY A 39 -2.15 -17.61 0.21
C GLY A 39 -1.91 -17.77 -1.28
N ASP A 40 -2.39 -18.84 -1.88
CA ASP A 40 -2.45 -18.99 -3.34
C ASP A 40 -3.48 -17.99 -3.88
N THR A 41 -3.10 -16.71 -3.93
CA THR A 41 -4.01 -15.65 -4.34
C THR A 41 -4.24 -15.75 -5.84
N THR A 42 -5.50 -15.98 -6.21
CA THR A 42 -5.92 -15.97 -7.61
C THR A 42 -6.46 -14.60 -7.94
N ILE A 43 -5.87 -13.99 -8.96
CA ILE A 43 -6.24 -12.67 -9.46
C ILE A 43 -6.79 -12.84 -10.86
N THR A 44 -8.05 -12.44 -11.07
CA THR A 44 -8.70 -12.57 -12.38
C THR A 44 -9.45 -11.30 -12.74
N TRP A 45 -9.29 -10.86 -13.98
CA TRP A 45 -10.13 -9.82 -14.56
C TRP A 45 -11.44 -10.42 -15.10
N ASP A 46 -12.55 -9.70 -14.95
CA ASP A 46 -13.85 -10.01 -15.58
C ASP A 46 -14.59 -8.70 -15.95
N THR A 47 -15.56 -8.80 -16.85
CA THR A 47 -16.55 -7.74 -17.15
C THR A 47 -17.88 -7.95 -16.40
N ASN A 48 -18.07 -9.11 -15.80
CA ASN A 48 -19.24 -9.48 -15.01
C ASN A 48 -18.91 -9.44 -13.51
N ALA A 49 -19.94 -9.23 -12.70
CA ALA A 49 -19.80 -9.19 -11.24
C ALA A 49 -19.46 -10.56 -10.62
N THR A 50 -19.46 -11.64 -11.40
CA THR A 50 -19.12 -12.99 -10.95
C THR A 50 -17.82 -13.39 -11.65
N ALA A 51 -16.85 -13.92 -10.91
CA ALA A 51 -15.61 -14.43 -11.49
C ALA A 51 -15.94 -15.64 -12.40
N THR A 52 -15.96 -15.40 -13.71
CA THR A 52 -16.23 -16.43 -14.72
C THR A 52 -14.91 -16.89 -15.34
N SER A 53 -14.49 -16.27 -16.43
CA SER A 53 -13.23 -16.53 -17.11
C SER A 53 -12.31 -15.34 -16.96
N ASP A 54 -11.07 -15.58 -16.55
CA ASP A 54 -10.06 -14.52 -16.52
C ASP A 54 -9.84 -13.96 -17.93
N ILE A 55 -10.08 -12.66 -18.07
CA ILE A 55 -9.81 -11.93 -19.31
C ILE A 55 -8.49 -11.17 -19.24
N ALA A 56 -7.54 -11.51 -18.36
CA ALA A 56 -6.25 -10.83 -18.30
C ALA A 56 -5.52 -10.80 -19.66
N GLU A 57 -4.82 -9.71 -19.94
CA GLU A 57 -3.99 -9.55 -21.13
C GLU A 57 -2.75 -10.46 -21.04
N ALA A 58 -2.71 -11.53 -21.84
CA ALA A 58 -1.71 -12.60 -21.72
C ALA A 58 -0.27 -12.18 -22.07
N ASP A 59 -0.08 -11.18 -22.94
CA ASP A 59 1.23 -10.72 -23.41
C ASP A 59 1.90 -9.69 -22.49
N TYR A 60 1.32 -9.45 -21.30
CA TYR A 60 1.80 -8.41 -20.41
C TYR A 60 3.09 -8.84 -19.67
N PRO A 61 4.16 -8.02 -19.62
CA PRO A 61 5.44 -8.46 -19.06
C PRO A 61 5.35 -8.78 -17.57
N THR A 62 5.36 -10.07 -17.23
CA THR A 62 5.55 -10.59 -15.86
C THR A 62 7.03 -10.60 -15.45
N SER A 63 7.93 -10.30 -16.38
CA SER A 63 9.38 -10.51 -16.28
C SER A 63 10.15 -9.46 -15.48
N ARG A 64 9.49 -8.53 -14.77
CA ARG A 64 10.16 -7.48 -13.97
C ARG A 64 10.23 -7.74 -12.47
N LEU A 65 9.96 -8.97 -12.01
CA LEU A 65 10.02 -9.41 -10.60
C LEU A 65 11.40 -9.31 -9.90
N TYR A 66 12.43 -8.73 -10.53
CA TYR A 66 13.84 -8.85 -10.11
C TYR A 66 14.28 -7.91 -8.97
N ASP A 67 13.45 -6.95 -8.56
CA ASP A 67 13.78 -5.93 -7.54
C ASP A 67 13.02 -6.13 -6.22
N GLY A 68 12.31 -7.25 -6.07
CA GLY A 68 11.52 -7.51 -4.87
C GLY A 68 10.31 -6.60 -4.72
N HIS A 69 9.86 -5.91 -5.77
CA HIS A 69 8.52 -5.31 -5.83
C HIS A 69 7.48 -6.32 -6.34
N SER A 70 6.25 -6.26 -5.83
CA SER A 70 5.13 -6.96 -6.46
C SER A 70 4.76 -6.18 -7.71
N HIS A 71 5.39 -6.53 -8.84
CA HIS A 71 5.01 -6.08 -10.17
C HIS A 71 3.74 -6.80 -10.62
N LEU A 72 2.66 -6.61 -9.85
CA LEU A 72 1.32 -7.06 -10.17
C LEU A 72 0.76 -6.18 -11.29
N LYS A 73 1.49 -6.01 -12.40
CA LYS A 73 1.02 -5.22 -13.51
C LYS A 73 -0.01 -6.05 -14.27
N THR A 74 -1.27 -5.74 -14.01
CA THR A 74 -2.43 -6.47 -14.52
C THR A 74 -3.32 -5.54 -15.32
N ARG A 75 -3.90 -6.09 -16.39
CA ARG A 75 -4.74 -5.35 -17.33
C ARG A 75 -5.82 -6.28 -17.91
N PRO A 76 -7.07 -5.83 -18.04
CA PRO A 76 -8.10 -6.61 -18.70
C PRO A 76 -7.94 -6.56 -20.23
N ASN A 77 -8.12 -7.69 -20.89
CA ASN A 77 -8.17 -7.83 -22.35
C ASN A 77 -9.57 -7.48 -22.87
N ILE A 78 -9.92 -6.20 -22.78
CA ILE A 78 -11.17 -5.65 -23.34
C ILE A 78 -10.90 -4.79 -24.57
N SER A 79 -11.84 -4.76 -25.50
CA SER A 79 -11.84 -3.77 -26.59
C SER A 79 -12.19 -2.39 -26.04
N SER A 80 -11.45 -1.37 -26.49
CA SER A 80 -11.77 0.03 -26.19
C SER A 80 -13.20 0.32 -26.60
N GLY A 81 -13.96 0.98 -25.74
CA GLY A 81 -15.32 1.38 -26.06
C GLY A 81 -16.39 0.28 -25.90
N SER A 82 -16.12 -0.85 -25.24
CA SER A 82 -17.07 -1.99 -25.18
C SER A 82 -17.66 -2.32 -23.81
N VAL A 83 -17.12 -1.77 -22.72
CA VAL A 83 -17.50 -2.17 -21.35
C VAL A 83 -17.56 -0.96 -20.42
N SER A 84 -18.58 -0.91 -19.55
CA SER A 84 -18.80 0.14 -18.55
C SER A 84 -18.27 -0.21 -17.15
N ALA A 85 -17.95 -1.49 -16.90
CA ALA A 85 -17.43 -1.98 -15.63
C ALA A 85 -16.43 -3.11 -15.85
N VAL A 86 -15.31 -3.09 -15.12
CA VAL A 86 -14.40 -4.23 -15.00
C VAL A 86 -14.17 -4.56 -13.54
N TYR A 87 -13.92 -5.83 -13.28
CA TYR A 87 -13.75 -6.39 -11.95
C TYR A 87 -12.40 -7.09 -11.88
N LEU A 88 -11.57 -6.70 -10.92
CA LEU A 88 -10.39 -7.44 -10.53
C LEU A 88 -10.73 -8.23 -9.29
N HIS A 89 -10.97 -9.53 -9.45
CA HIS A 89 -11.24 -10.44 -8.36
C HIS A 89 -9.95 -10.82 -7.67
N ILE A 90 -9.96 -10.78 -6.35
CA ILE A 90 -8.87 -11.16 -5.46
C ILE A 90 -9.43 -12.27 -4.56
N VAL A 91 -9.17 -13.51 -4.96
CA VAL A 91 -9.61 -14.69 -4.21
C VAL A 91 -8.45 -15.13 -3.34
N THR A 92 -8.52 -14.78 -2.06
CA THR A 92 -7.54 -15.18 -1.05
C THR A 92 -8.18 -15.07 0.32
N GLU A 93 -7.71 -15.89 1.24
CA GLU A 93 -8.07 -15.77 2.65
C GLU A 93 -7.16 -14.71 3.29
N ILE A 94 -7.73 -13.54 3.58
CA ILE A 94 -7.09 -12.45 4.29
C ILE A 94 -7.51 -12.56 5.77
N PRO A 95 -6.59 -12.95 6.68
CA PRO A 95 -6.93 -13.14 8.09
C PRO A 95 -7.47 -11.87 8.73
N THR A 96 -6.89 -10.71 8.38
CA THR A 96 -7.23 -9.40 8.92
C THR A 96 -6.93 -8.29 7.91
N LEU A 97 -7.86 -7.34 7.78
CA LEU A 97 -7.82 -6.23 6.82
C LEU A 97 -8.33 -4.95 7.47
N ASP A 98 -7.50 -3.91 7.50
CA ASP A 98 -7.88 -2.55 7.90
C ASP A 98 -7.34 -1.45 6.96
N THR A 99 -6.44 -1.83 6.05
CA THR A 99 -5.74 -0.91 5.16
C THR A 99 -5.63 -1.49 3.76
N ILE A 100 -5.77 -0.63 2.76
CA ILE A 100 -5.59 -0.96 1.34
C ILE A 100 -4.67 0.06 0.69
N TYR A 101 -3.71 -0.42 -0.07
CA TYR A 101 -2.85 0.39 -0.93
C TYR A 101 -2.92 -0.12 -2.37
N ILE A 102 -2.99 0.82 -3.31
CA ILE A 102 -2.99 0.55 -4.76
C ILE A 102 -1.97 1.49 -5.41
N GLY A 103 -1.00 0.91 -6.10
CA GLY A 103 0.08 1.63 -6.79
C GLY A 103 0.18 1.26 -8.26
N GLY A 104 0.92 2.08 -9.02
CA GLY A 104 1.24 1.82 -10.43
C GLY A 104 0.03 1.66 -11.35
N HIS A 105 -1.06 2.37 -11.06
CA HIS A 105 -2.29 2.31 -11.83
C HIS A 105 -2.35 3.41 -12.91
N ASN A 106 -3.34 3.36 -13.80
CA ASN A 106 -3.60 4.44 -14.76
C ASN A 106 -4.98 5.12 -14.58
N LEU A 107 -5.65 4.95 -13.43
CA LEU A 107 -7.03 5.37 -13.24
C LEU A 107 -7.27 6.89 -13.33
N ASN A 108 -6.26 7.73 -13.12
CA ASN A 108 -6.36 9.17 -13.32
C ASN A 108 -6.20 9.56 -14.80
N THR A 109 -5.31 8.87 -15.52
CA THR A 109 -4.96 9.18 -16.91
C THR A 109 -5.70 8.35 -17.95
N ALA A 110 -6.45 7.32 -17.52
CA ALA A 110 -7.23 6.43 -18.39
C ALA A 110 -8.36 7.13 -19.16
N GLY A 111 -8.62 8.42 -18.85
CA GLY A 111 -9.65 9.23 -19.45
C GLY A 111 -11.01 8.99 -18.78
N ALA A 112 -11.76 10.09 -18.62
CA ALA A 112 -13.17 10.11 -18.26
C ALA A 112 -13.56 9.64 -16.83
N ASN A 113 -12.66 9.90 -15.86
CA ASN A 113 -12.93 9.91 -14.41
C ASN A 113 -13.66 8.64 -13.92
N PRO A 114 -12.99 7.47 -13.93
CA PRO A 114 -13.60 6.24 -13.43
C PRO A 114 -14.00 6.36 -11.96
N THR A 115 -14.92 5.52 -11.52
CA THR A 115 -15.18 5.28 -10.10
C THR A 115 -14.59 3.92 -9.73
N MET A 116 -13.68 3.91 -8.75
CA MET A 116 -13.13 2.70 -8.18
C MET A 116 -13.87 2.37 -6.88
N THR A 117 -14.33 1.14 -6.78
CA THR A 117 -15.01 0.60 -5.60
C THR A 117 -14.28 -0.64 -5.14
N ILE A 118 -14.05 -0.74 -3.84
CA ILE A 118 -13.44 -1.92 -3.24
C ILE A 118 -14.51 -2.62 -2.42
N GLU A 119 -14.68 -3.91 -2.68
CA GLU A 119 -15.79 -4.70 -2.16
C GLU A 119 -15.29 -6.02 -1.59
N ILE A 120 -15.92 -6.47 -0.50
CA ILE A 120 -15.70 -7.79 0.09
C ILE A 120 -17.02 -8.56 0.17
N ALA A 121 -16.93 -9.87 0.08
CA ALA A 121 -18.07 -10.78 0.19
C ALA A 121 -17.64 -12.13 0.79
N ASP A 122 -18.62 -13.01 1.02
CA ASP A 122 -18.38 -14.39 1.43
C ASP A 122 -18.56 -15.42 0.29
N ASN A 123 -18.81 -14.94 -0.93
CA ASN A 123 -18.96 -15.77 -2.12
C ASN A 123 -18.36 -15.11 -3.38
N ALA A 124 -17.94 -15.93 -4.34
CA ALA A 124 -17.34 -15.48 -5.62
C ALA A 124 -18.31 -14.70 -6.53
N ALA A 125 -19.62 -14.78 -6.27
CA ALA A 125 -20.64 -14.03 -6.99
C ALA A 125 -20.92 -12.64 -6.39
N TYR A 126 -20.37 -12.33 -5.19
CA TYR A 126 -20.60 -11.08 -4.47
C TYR A 126 -22.09 -10.75 -4.28
N THR A 127 -22.90 -11.77 -3.96
CA THR A 127 -24.35 -11.64 -3.76
C THR A 127 -24.78 -11.79 -2.30
N SER A 128 -23.90 -12.29 -1.45
CA SER A 128 -24.14 -12.52 -0.03
C SER A 128 -23.08 -11.78 0.79
N ASN A 129 -23.51 -11.22 1.92
CA ASN A 129 -22.68 -10.41 2.83
C ASN A 129 -21.79 -9.39 2.10
N LEU A 130 -22.26 -8.81 0.99
CA LEU A 130 -21.49 -7.83 0.22
C LEU A 130 -21.38 -6.51 0.99
N ILE A 131 -20.17 -6.02 1.17
CA ILE A 131 -19.89 -4.66 1.67
C ILE A 131 -18.97 -3.93 0.71
N THR A 132 -19.33 -2.70 0.37
CA THR A 132 -18.43 -1.74 -0.26
C THR A 132 -17.59 -1.05 0.82
N LEU A 133 -16.30 -1.35 0.87
CA LEU A 133 -15.34 -0.79 1.82
C LEU A 133 -14.93 0.64 1.46
N ILE A 134 -14.83 0.93 0.16
CA ILE A 134 -14.38 2.22 -0.37
C ILE A 134 -15.09 2.47 -1.69
N SER A 135 -15.46 3.72 -1.94
CA SER A 135 -15.86 4.23 -3.25
C SER A 135 -15.12 5.54 -3.51
N PHE A 136 -14.28 5.57 -4.53
CA PHE A 136 -13.45 6.72 -4.90
C PHE A 136 -13.71 7.11 -6.36
N ALA A 137 -14.13 8.36 -6.57
CA ALA A 137 -14.44 8.91 -7.90
C ALA A 137 -13.71 10.24 -8.17
N GLY A 138 -12.80 10.65 -7.28
CA GLY A 138 -12.10 11.94 -7.31
C GLY A 138 -10.84 11.95 -8.18
N PHE A 139 -10.80 11.13 -9.23
CA PHE A 139 -9.62 11.06 -10.10
C PHE A 139 -9.47 12.37 -10.88
N SER A 140 -8.30 13.00 -10.79
CA SER A 140 -7.99 14.24 -11.52
C SER A 140 -7.15 13.93 -12.74
N ALA A 141 -7.46 14.53 -13.89
CA ALA A 141 -6.91 14.17 -15.20
C ALA A 141 -5.41 14.45 -15.40
N SER A 142 -4.64 14.76 -14.36
CA SER A 142 -3.24 15.13 -14.49
C SER A 142 -2.26 14.00 -14.18
N LYS A 143 -2.45 13.15 -13.15
CA LYS A 143 -1.41 12.20 -12.65
C LYS A 143 -1.94 10.97 -11.91
N ASP A 144 -1.27 9.82 -12.05
CA ASP A 144 -1.61 8.54 -11.41
C ASP A 144 -0.96 8.33 -10.03
N ALA A 145 -1.28 9.19 -9.07
CA ALA A 145 -0.79 9.08 -7.70
C ALA A 145 -1.30 7.79 -7.00
N ARG A 146 -0.49 7.27 -6.08
CA ARG A 146 -0.84 6.10 -5.24
C ARG A 146 -2.15 6.34 -4.48
N LEU A 147 -2.98 5.30 -4.38
CA LEU A 147 -4.21 5.31 -3.60
C LEU A 147 -3.97 4.58 -2.30
N CYS A 148 -4.26 5.24 -1.19
CA CYS A 148 -4.14 4.62 0.13
C CYS A 148 -5.43 4.84 0.92
N PHE A 149 -5.92 3.77 1.53
CA PHE A 149 -7.16 3.74 2.29
C PHE A 149 -6.89 3.15 3.66
N PHE A 150 -6.95 3.98 4.70
CA PHE A 150 -6.60 3.60 6.08
C PHE A 150 -7.81 3.59 7.01
N ASN A 151 -8.99 3.87 6.47
CA ASN A 151 -10.25 3.82 7.17
C ASN A 151 -11.24 3.05 6.31
N LEU A 152 -11.30 1.73 6.49
CA LEU A 152 -12.24 0.88 5.75
C LEU A 152 -13.58 0.84 6.49
N GLY A 153 -14.66 1.11 5.78
CA GLY A 153 -16.01 1.18 6.34
C GLY A 153 -17.06 1.11 5.24
N PRO A 154 -18.33 0.81 5.55
CA PRO A 154 -19.39 0.89 4.53
C PRO A 154 -19.36 2.28 3.88
N ALA A 155 -19.19 2.33 2.57
CA ALA A 155 -19.16 3.57 1.81
C ALA A 155 -20.41 4.42 2.13
N GLY A 156 -20.26 5.54 2.84
CA GLY A 156 -21.39 6.40 3.20
C GLY A 156 -21.45 6.97 4.62
N GLY A 157 -20.47 6.73 5.49
CA GLY A 157 -20.28 7.58 6.69
C GLY A 157 -20.32 6.87 8.04
N GLY A 158 -19.20 6.28 8.41
CA GLY A 158 -18.85 6.04 9.81
C GLY A 158 -17.53 6.72 10.12
N SER A 159 -17.45 7.45 11.25
CA SER A 159 -16.18 7.96 11.79
C SER A 159 -15.32 6.85 12.43
N THR A 160 -15.90 5.65 12.60
CA THR A 160 -15.28 4.52 13.27
C THR A 160 -14.53 3.66 12.27
N ILE A 161 -13.21 3.58 12.45
CA ILE A 161 -12.33 2.72 11.67
C ILE A 161 -12.67 1.26 11.99
N LYS A 162 -12.89 0.43 10.97
CA LYS A 162 -13.18 -1.00 11.14
C LYS A 162 -12.02 -1.88 10.69
N GLN A 163 -11.91 -3.03 11.34
CA GLN A 163 -11.08 -4.15 10.92
C GLN A 163 -11.99 -5.30 10.50
N TYR A 164 -11.66 -5.92 9.37
CA TYR A 164 -12.37 -7.06 8.80
C TYR A 164 -11.50 -8.29 8.92
N GLY A 165 -12.02 -9.37 9.50
CA GLY A 165 -11.31 -10.64 9.63
C GLY A 165 -11.91 -11.72 8.75
N GLU A 166 -11.11 -12.73 8.38
CA GLU A 166 -11.56 -13.90 7.61
C GLU A 166 -12.18 -13.54 6.25
N VAL A 167 -11.63 -12.52 5.57
CA VAL A 167 -12.11 -12.12 4.24
C VAL A 167 -11.65 -13.15 3.23
N THR A 168 -12.58 -13.77 2.50
CA THR A 168 -12.27 -14.83 1.51
C THR A 168 -12.38 -14.35 0.05
N HIS A 169 -13.16 -13.29 -0.18
CA HIS A 169 -13.39 -12.74 -1.51
C HIS A 169 -13.34 -11.21 -1.42
N ALA A 170 -12.33 -10.62 -2.05
CA ALA A 170 -12.22 -9.18 -2.24
C ALA A 170 -12.23 -8.86 -3.75
N ARG A 171 -12.73 -7.71 -4.15
CA ARG A 171 -12.59 -7.24 -5.54
C ARG A 171 -12.43 -5.75 -5.63
N ILE A 172 -11.76 -5.34 -6.70
CA ILE A 172 -11.76 -3.95 -7.15
C ILE A 172 -12.68 -3.87 -8.35
N LYS A 173 -13.77 -3.11 -8.20
CA LYS A 173 -14.71 -2.79 -9.27
C LYS A 173 -14.39 -1.40 -9.79
N ILE A 174 -14.10 -1.29 -11.07
CA ILE A 174 -13.83 -0.03 -11.76
C ILE A 174 -14.97 0.21 -12.73
N THR A 175 -15.75 1.26 -12.48
CA THR A 175 -16.88 1.65 -13.33
C THR A 175 -16.65 2.97 -14.00
N HIS A 176 -17.20 3.11 -15.19
CA HIS A 176 -17.25 4.36 -15.92
C HIS A 176 -18.65 4.98 -15.78
N GLY A 177 -18.74 6.23 -15.30
CA GLY A 177 -20.01 6.88 -14.97
C GLY A 177 -20.88 7.20 -16.19
N THR A 178 -20.27 7.54 -17.33
CA THR A 178 -20.96 7.85 -18.59
C THR A 178 -20.10 7.43 -19.79
N GLY A 179 -20.38 6.28 -20.39
CA GLY A 179 -19.65 5.77 -21.58
C GLY A 179 -18.77 4.55 -21.28
N ASN A 180 -17.79 4.30 -22.15
CA ASN A 180 -16.95 3.09 -22.14
C ASN A 180 -15.47 3.46 -21.99
N PHE A 181 -14.66 2.55 -21.44
CA PHE A 181 -13.21 2.74 -21.31
C PHE A 181 -12.55 2.99 -22.67
N THR A 182 -11.96 4.17 -22.88
CA THR A 182 -11.14 4.48 -24.06
C THR A 182 -9.72 3.95 -23.88
N THR A 183 -9.18 4.09 -22.66
CA THR A 183 -7.95 3.44 -22.18
C THR A 183 -8.31 2.33 -21.21
N LYS A 184 -7.74 1.13 -21.38
CA LYS A 184 -8.00 0.03 -20.45
C LYS A 184 -7.36 0.34 -19.08
N PRO A 185 -8.07 0.08 -17.96
CA PRO A 185 -7.51 0.28 -16.64
C PRO A 185 -6.35 -0.69 -16.39
N GLU A 186 -5.32 -0.21 -15.71
CA GLU A 186 -4.13 -0.95 -15.32
C GLU A 186 -3.92 -0.73 -13.82
N ILE A 187 -3.49 -1.78 -13.12
CA ILE A 187 -3.06 -1.72 -11.72
C ILE A 187 -1.71 -2.40 -11.65
N GLY A 188 -0.75 -1.82 -10.93
CA GLY A 188 0.63 -2.31 -10.82
C GLY A 188 0.96 -2.98 -9.50
N GLU A 189 0.31 -2.57 -8.41
CA GLU A 189 0.55 -3.10 -7.07
C GLU A 189 -0.74 -3.00 -6.24
N ILE A 190 -1.02 -4.06 -5.47
CA ILE A 190 -2.11 -4.08 -4.48
C ILE A 190 -1.54 -4.66 -3.18
N VAL A 191 -1.73 -3.93 -2.09
CA VAL A 191 -1.40 -4.39 -0.74
C VAL A 191 -2.68 -4.34 0.09
N LEU A 192 -3.01 -5.48 0.69
CA LEU A 192 -4.15 -5.66 1.59
C LEU A 192 -3.61 -6.19 2.91
N GLY A 193 -3.93 -5.52 4.02
CA GLY A 193 -3.47 -5.98 5.32
C GLY A 193 -3.84 -5.09 6.48
N THR A 194 -3.05 -5.24 7.55
CA THR A 194 -3.19 -4.50 8.80
C THR A 194 -2.05 -3.54 9.02
N ARG A 195 -2.36 -2.32 9.43
CA ARG A 195 -1.37 -1.34 9.84
C ARG A 195 -0.78 -1.65 11.22
N GLU A 196 0.46 -1.24 11.38
CA GLU A 196 1.24 -1.26 12.61
C GLU A 196 1.51 0.20 13.03
N GLN A 197 0.80 0.66 14.06
CA GLN A 197 0.87 2.03 14.54
C GLN A 197 2.02 2.20 15.53
N LEU A 198 2.88 3.20 15.30
CA LEU A 198 3.88 3.64 16.27
C LEU A 198 3.31 4.76 17.13
N SER A 199 3.85 4.88 18.34
CA SER A 199 3.39 5.83 19.34
C SER A 199 4.18 7.15 19.35
N GLN A 200 5.41 7.10 18.84
CA GLN A 200 6.32 8.23 18.75
C GLN A 200 6.62 8.57 17.29
N ARG A 201 6.77 9.87 17.01
CA ARG A 201 7.44 10.32 15.79
C ARG A 201 8.94 10.17 16.02
N PRO A 202 9.69 9.50 15.12
CA PRO A 202 11.11 9.26 15.30
C PRO A 202 11.97 10.52 15.29
N ASP A 203 11.63 11.51 14.46
CA ASP A 203 12.48 12.68 14.27
C ASP A 203 11.76 13.96 14.68
N VAL A 204 12.27 14.61 15.72
CA VAL A 204 11.97 16.01 16.02
C VAL A 204 13.30 16.75 16.20
N PRO A 205 13.66 17.69 15.30
CA PRO A 205 12.90 18.13 14.12
C PRO A 205 12.95 17.14 12.95
N PHE A 206 11.82 16.98 12.26
CA PHE A 206 11.66 16.19 11.04
C PHE A 206 12.10 17.01 9.82
N ASP A 207 13.01 16.48 8.99
CA ASP A 207 13.34 17.04 7.68
C ASP A 207 12.49 16.35 6.61
N ASP A 208 11.46 17.04 6.14
CA ASP A 208 10.56 16.54 5.10
C ASP A 208 11.20 16.62 3.71
N GLN A 209 12.39 17.21 3.54
CA GLN A 209 13.08 17.34 2.26
C GLN A 209 14.42 16.59 2.22
N ALA A 210 14.58 15.57 3.07
CA ALA A 210 15.73 14.68 3.06
C ALA A 210 15.74 13.78 1.79
N PHE A 211 16.18 14.36 0.67
CA PHE A 211 16.37 13.66 -0.59
C PHE A 211 17.83 13.24 -0.77
N SER A 212 17.99 12.06 -1.35
CA SER A 212 19.29 11.47 -1.67
C SER A 212 19.36 11.09 -3.15
N SER A 213 20.57 10.95 -3.67
CA SER A 213 20.83 10.48 -5.02
C SER A 213 22.08 9.60 -4.99
N ASP A 214 21.97 8.38 -5.50
CA ASP A 214 23.07 7.44 -5.67
C ASP A 214 23.64 7.62 -7.07
N ALA A 215 24.89 8.08 -7.13
CA ALA A 215 25.63 8.25 -8.37
C ALA A 215 27.05 7.70 -8.20
N VAL A 216 27.49 6.93 -9.19
CA VAL A 216 28.84 6.35 -9.24
C VAL A 216 29.61 7.00 -10.37
N ASP A 217 30.74 7.63 -10.04
CA ASP A 217 31.63 8.23 -11.02
C ASP A 217 32.64 7.18 -11.52
N PHE A 218 32.63 6.91 -12.82
CA PHE A 218 33.63 6.10 -13.49
C PHE A 218 34.58 7.01 -14.27
N ARG A 219 35.86 6.93 -13.95
CA ARG A 219 36.90 7.62 -14.71
C ARG A 219 37.58 6.66 -15.67
N SER A 220 37.44 6.92 -16.97
CA SER A 220 38.10 6.13 -18.00
C SER A 220 39.61 6.40 -18.00
N LYS A 221 40.38 5.50 -18.63
CA LYS A 221 41.82 5.69 -18.86
C LYS A 221 42.16 6.91 -19.72
N SER A 222 41.21 7.44 -20.50
CA SER A 222 41.37 8.68 -21.26
C SER A 222 41.16 9.95 -20.41
N GLY A 223 40.90 9.80 -19.11
CA GLY A 223 40.66 10.90 -18.18
C GLY A 223 39.22 11.42 -18.17
N ILE A 224 38.37 10.92 -19.08
CA ILE A 224 36.94 11.25 -19.15
C ILE A 224 36.24 10.66 -17.92
N LEU A 225 35.43 11.50 -17.27
CA LEU A 225 34.60 11.11 -16.14
C LEU A 225 33.16 10.92 -16.63
N THR A 226 32.58 9.76 -16.37
CA THR A 226 31.19 9.42 -16.67
C THR A 226 30.50 9.12 -15.35
N ARG A 227 29.41 9.85 -15.07
CA ARG A 227 28.58 9.64 -13.90
C ARG A 227 27.43 8.69 -14.23
N TYR A 228 27.37 7.55 -13.54
CA TYR A 228 26.25 6.62 -13.59
C TYR A 228 25.30 6.93 -12.44
N ILE A 229 24.15 7.52 -12.75
CA ILE A 229 23.12 7.85 -11.76
C ILE A 229 22.18 6.65 -11.64
N ARG A 230 22.07 6.07 -10.44
CA ARG A 230 21.18 4.95 -10.16
C ARG A 230 19.80 5.41 -9.71
N ASN A 231 19.75 6.46 -8.89
CA ASN A 231 18.52 7.12 -8.51
C ASN A 231 18.72 8.62 -8.27
N THR A 232 17.63 9.38 -8.38
CA THR A 232 17.58 10.82 -8.11
C THR A 232 16.31 11.14 -7.34
N GLY A 233 16.40 11.96 -6.29
CA GLY A 233 15.22 12.39 -5.52
C GLY A 233 14.62 11.30 -4.62
N GLN A 234 15.41 10.30 -4.24
CA GLN A 234 14.96 9.25 -3.32
C GLN A 234 14.85 9.82 -1.90
N ARG A 235 13.69 9.70 -1.25
CA ARG A 235 13.57 10.09 0.16
C ARG A 235 14.26 9.06 1.07
N SER A 236 15.05 9.54 2.02
CA SER A 236 15.72 8.69 3.02
C SER A 236 15.20 9.02 4.42
N PHE A 237 15.01 7.99 5.24
CA PHE A 237 14.51 8.07 6.59
C PHE A 237 15.54 7.43 7.52
N ALA A 238 16.09 8.23 8.45
CA ALA A 238 17.10 7.78 9.40
C ALA A 238 16.57 7.94 10.83
N HIS A 239 15.63 7.08 11.18
CA HIS A 239 14.76 7.26 12.32
C HIS A 239 15.36 6.70 13.61
N ARG A 240 15.42 7.53 14.65
CA ARG A 240 15.77 7.10 16.00
C ARG A 240 14.52 6.89 16.83
N HIS A 241 14.30 5.65 17.27
CA HIS A 241 13.21 5.29 18.15
C HIS A 241 13.73 4.93 19.53
N SER A 242 13.04 5.38 20.57
CA SER A 242 13.25 4.88 21.95
C SER A 242 12.04 4.07 22.39
N PRO A 243 11.83 2.85 21.84
CA PRO A 243 10.59 2.10 22.06
C PRO A 243 10.43 1.70 23.53
N THR A 244 9.23 1.93 24.05
CA THR A 244 8.79 1.46 25.37
C THR A 244 7.74 0.35 25.21
N GLY A 245 7.59 -0.49 26.23
CA GLY A 245 6.61 -1.60 26.23
C GLY A 245 5.14 -1.15 26.40
N SER A 246 4.93 0.11 26.75
CA SER A 246 3.64 0.81 26.75
C SER A 246 3.95 2.30 26.74
N ASP A 247 3.14 3.07 26.04
CA ASP A 247 3.30 4.52 25.92
C ASP A 247 2.03 5.28 26.38
N ALA A 248 2.00 6.60 26.17
CA ALA A 248 0.85 7.45 26.52
C ALA A 248 -0.43 7.13 25.73
N TYR A 249 -0.31 6.50 24.56
CA TYR A 249 -1.43 6.00 23.78
C TYR A 249 -1.80 4.55 24.16
N GLY A 250 -1.01 3.84 24.97
CA GLY A 250 -1.22 2.42 25.27
C GLY A 250 -0.75 1.48 24.17
N LEU A 251 0.14 1.95 23.29
CA LEU A 251 0.81 1.18 22.25
C LEU A 251 2.14 0.62 22.77
N ASP A 252 2.51 -0.58 22.30
CA ASP A 252 3.78 -1.22 22.59
C ASP A 252 4.70 -1.11 21.36
N ASP A 253 5.46 -0.02 21.30
CA ASP A 253 6.38 0.25 20.18
C ASP A 253 7.46 -0.83 20.04
N LEU A 254 7.86 -1.47 21.15
CA LEU A 254 8.85 -2.53 21.11
C LEU A 254 8.31 -3.76 20.39
N THR A 255 7.08 -4.15 20.70
CA THR A 255 6.39 -5.25 20.01
C THR A 255 6.07 -4.87 18.56
N THR A 256 5.62 -3.64 18.30
CA THR A 256 5.39 -3.13 16.95
C THR A 256 6.64 -3.22 16.07
N ILE A 257 7.77 -2.67 16.50
CA ILE A 257 9.02 -2.71 15.71
C ILE A 257 9.50 -4.14 15.45
N ARG A 258 9.31 -5.07 16.41
CA ARG A 258 9.62 -6.49 16.24
C ARG A 258 8.70 -7.18 15.24
N ASN A 259 7.40 -6.88 15.28
CA ASN A 259 6.42 -7.41 14.34
C ASN A 259 6.70 -6.88 12.93
N TRP A 260 6.91 -5.58 12.78
CA TRP A 260 7.31 -4.98 11.51
C TRP A 260 8.52 -5.67 10.89
N TYR A 261 9.60 -5.83 11.66
CA TYR A 261 10.79 -6.53 11.17
C TYR A 261 10.49 -7.99 10.78
N LYS A 262 9.71 -8.72 11.59
CA LYS A 262 9.33 -10.11 11.29
C LYS A 262 8.47 -10.20 10.02
N ASN A 263 7.50 -9.29 9.88
CA ASN A 263 6.50 -9.26 8.82
C ASN A 263 7.08 -8.81 7.48
N THR A 264 8.21 -8.09 7.49
CA THR A 264 9.00 -7.74 6.29
C THR A 264 10.08 -8.78 5.98
N ARG A 265 9.87 -10.04 6.37
CA ARG A 265 10.84 -11.13 6.26
C ARG A 265 12.23 -10.72 6.78
N ARG A 266 12.26 -10.15 7.98
CA ARG A 266 13.49 -9.66 8.63
C ARG A 266 14.15 -8.52 7.87
N GLY A 267 13.34 -7.59 7.37
CA GLY A 267 13.77 -6.40 6.64
C GLY A 267 14.22 -6.63 5.20
N VAL A 268 13.98 -7.81 4.65
CA VAL A 268 14.30 -8.14 3.25
C VAL A 268 13.22 -7.63 2.31
N GLU A 269 11.97 -7.60 2.77
CA GLU A 269 10.83 -7.16 1.96
C GLU A 269 10.54 -5.67 2.18
N PRO A 270 10.07 -4.97 1.14
CA PRO A 270 9.64 -3.59 1.28
C PRO A 270 8.38 -3.50 2.13
N PHE A 271 8.02 -2.29 2.53
CA PHE A 271 6.85 -1.96 3.33
C PHE A 271 6.34 -0.58 2.94
N ILE A 272 5.12 -0.25 3.34
CA ILE A 272 4.60 1.10 3.16
C ILE A 272 4.74 1.87 4.47
N TYR A 273 5.33 3.04 4.39
CA TYR A 273 5.52 3.96 5.51
C TYR A 273 4.66 5.20 5.33
N VAL A 274 3.94 5.58 6.40
CA VAL A 274 3.14 6.81 6.43
C VAL A 274 3.59 7.65 7.62
N PRO A 275 4.44 8.69 7.40
CA PRO A 275 5.01 9.50 8.47
C PRO A 275 3.97 10.35 9.21
N ASP A 276 2.94 10.82 8.50
CA ASP A 276 1.86 11.63 9.06
C ASP A 276 0.49 11.20 8.51
N PRO A 277 -0.32 10.47 9.29
CA PRO A 277 -1.63 10.02 8.86
C PRO A 277 -2.77 10.98 9.20
N THR A 278 -2.49 12.18 9.74
CA THR A 278 -3.53 13.09 10.25
C THR A 278 -4.56 13.45 9.16
N ASN A 279 -4.08 13.71 7.94
CA ASN A 279 -4.90 14.06 6.78
C ASN A 279 -5.49 12.84 6.06
N THR A 280 -5.01 11.64 6.35
CA THR A 280 -5.45 10.40 5.69
C THR A 280 -6.52 9.64 6.48
N ILE A 281 -6.76 10.01 7.75
CA ILE A 281 -7.74 9.39 8.64
C ILE A 281 -9.01 10.24 8.82
N THR A 282 -8.93 11.55 8.65
CA THR A 282 -10.03 12.50 8.93
C THR A 282 -10.81 12.96 7.69
N GLY A 283 -10.39 12.58 6.48
CA GLY A 283 -11.02 12.95 5.22
C GLY A 283 -11.08 11.78 4.26
N ILE A 284 -11.75 11.96 3.12
CA ILE A 284 -11.89 10.96 2.05
C ILE A 284 -10.50 10.48 1.60
N ASN A 285 -9.99 9.43 2.24
CA ASN A 285 -9.50 8.20 1.63
C ASN A 285 -9.39 8.33 0.10
N GLY A 286 -8.19 8.65 -0.39
CA GLY A 286 -7.97 9.02 -1.79
C GLY A 286 -6.48 9.10 -2.14
N ALA A 287 -6.20 9.54 -3.37
CA ALA A 287 -4.84 9.73 -3.87
C ALA A 287 -4.01 10.57 -2.89
N THR A 288 -2.94 9.99 -2.35
CA THR A 288 -2.12 10.65 -1.32
C THR A 288 -0.63 10.47 -1.61
N SER A 289 0.10 11.58 -1.57
CA SER A 289 1.56 11.62 -1.59
C SER A 289 2.19 11.36 -0.22
N ALA A 290 1.38 11.04 0.80
CA ALA A 290 1.84 10.83 2.17
C ALA A 290 2.29 9.38 2.47
N ALA A 291 2.19 8.46 1.51
CA ALA A 291 2.60 7.07 1.67
C ALA A 291 3.81 6.72 0.79
N PHE A 292 4.84 6.17 1.42
CA PHE A 292 6.11 5.84 0.80
C PHE A 292 6.27 4.32 0.78
N VAL A 293 6.47 3.74 -0.40
CA VAL A 293 7.00 2.37 -0.49
C VAL A 293 8.48 2.46 -0.13
N CYS A 294 8.91 1.73 0.89
CA CYS A 294 10.27 1.82 1.44
C CYS A 294 10.90 0.44 1.55
N HIS A 295 12.23 0.39 1.60
CA HIS A 295 13.01 -0.78 1.96
C HIS A 295 14.08 -0.41 3.00
N PHE A 296 14.50 -1.38 3.81
CA PHE A 296 15.58 -1.14 4.78
C PHE A 296 16.92 -0.98 4.08
N ASP A 297 17.70 0.01 4.49
CA ASP A 297 19.05 0.21 3.97
C ASP A 297 20.03 -0.84 4.54
N ASP A 298 19.79 -1.27 5.78
CA ASP A 298 20.48 -2.39 6.44
C ASP A 298 19.43 -3.28 7.15
N PRO A 299 19.21 -4.54 6.71
CA PRO A 299 18.18 -5.43 7.27
C PRO A 299 18.59 -6.03 8.63
N ARG A 300 19.11 -5.21 9.54
CA ARG A 300 19.51 -5.59 10.89
C ARG A 300 18.61 -4.92 11.91
N GLN A 301 17.96 -5.73 12.75
CA GLN A 301 17.27 -5.22 13.93
C GLN A 301 18.22 -5.19 15.13
N GLY A 302 18.84 -4.04 15.38
CA GLY A 302 19.58 -3.74 16.60
C GLY A 302 18.75 -2.91 17.56
N LEU A 303 18.53 -3.40 18.79
CA LEU A 303 17.92 -2.63 19.89
C LEU A 303 18.88 -2.54 21.08
N PRO A 304 20.07 -1.90 20.91
CA PRO A 304 21.05 -1.76 21.97
C PRO A 304 20.45 -1.01 23.17
N LEU A 305 20.93 -1.37 24.36
CA LEU A 305 20.64 -0.61 25.58
C LEU A 305 21.46 0.68 25.56
N THR A 306 20.78 1.82 25.69
CA THR A 306 21.40 3.16 25.79
C THR A 306 21.37 3.71 27.21
N GLY A 307 20.89 2.91 28.18
CA GLY A 307 20.88 3.22 29.60
C GLY A 307 20.46 2.00 30.43
N PRO A 308 20.20 2.16 31.75
CA PRO A 308 19.84 1.05 32.64
C PRO A 308 18.51 0.38 32.27
N SER A 309 17.61 1.08 31.57
CA SER A 309 16.31 0.57 31.14
C SER A 309 15.86 1.04 29.75
N LEU A 310 16.69 1.83 29.06
CA LEU A 310 16.34 2.45 27.78
C LEU A 310 16.98 1.68 26.63
N ARG A 311 16.20 1.44 25.59
CA ARG A 311 16.65 0.89 24.31
C ARG A 311 16.46 1.96 23.25
N GLU A 312 17.41 2.05 22.34
CA GLU A 312 17.31 2.90 21.17
C GLU A 312 17.42 2.03 19.92
N ALA A 313 16.46 2.16 19.00
CA ALA A 313 16.49 1.58 17.68
C ALA A 313 16.90 2.68 16.71
N ASN A 314 17.96 2.47 15.95
CA ASN A 314 18.20 3.28 14.77
C ASN A 314 17.73 2.47 13.56
N ILE A 315 16.70 2.97 12.88
CA ILE A 315 16.06 2.29 11.78
C ILE A 315 16.19 3.18 10.55
N ASN A 316 17.08 2.77 9.65
CA ASN A 316 17.33 3.47 8.40
C ASN A 316 16.63 2.72 7.26
N PHE A 317 15.89 3.47 6.46
CA PHE A 317 15.22 2.96 5.27
C PHE A 317 15.09 4.07 4.25
N SER A 318 14.95 3.67 2.99
CA SER A 318 14.83 4.59 1.88
C SER A 318 13.64 4.24 1.00
N GLU A 319 13.09 5.27 0.37
CA GLU A 319 11.98 5.12 -0.55
C GLU A 319 12.40 4.29 -1.76
N SER A 320 11.53 3.41 -2.20
CA SER A 320 11.69 2.66 -3.43
C SER A 320 10.97 3.35 -4.60
N ALA A 321 11.52 3.21 -5.79
CA ALA A 321 10.91 3.76 -7.00
C ALA A 321 9.56 3.08 -7.33
N PRO A 322 8.65 3.77 -8.07
CA PRO A 322 8.73 5.17 -8.50
C PRO A 322 8.70 6.13 -7.30
N PHE A 323 9.43 7.25 -7.31
CA PHE A 323 9.47 8.14 -6.14
C PHE A 323 8.23 9.04 -6.10
N VAL A 324 7.70 9.35 -4.92
CA VAL A 324 6.53 10.23 -4.75
C VAL A 324 6.72 11.57 -5.46
N ASP A 325 7.93 12.14 -5.44
CA ASP A 325 8.22 13.42 -6.11
C ASP A 325 8.13 13.32 -7.64
N SER A 326 8.32 12.12 -8.20
CA SER A 326 8.13 11.85 -9.64
C SER A 326 6.68 11.52 -10.02
N GLU A 327 5.81 11.28 -9.03
CA GLU A 327 4.38 11.03 -9.21
C GLU A 327 3.55 12.33 -9.17
N GLY A 328 4.15 13.42 -8.68
CA GLY A 328 3.55 14.73 -8.46
C GLY A 328 3.59 15.65 -9.65
#